data_AF-A0A5E5QWJ3-F1
#
_entry.id   AF-A0A5E5QWJ3-F1
#
_cell.length_a   1.000
_cell.length_b   1.000
_cell.length_c   1.000
_cell.angle_alpha   90.00
_cell.angle_beta   90.00
_cell.angle_gamma   90.00
#
_symmetry.space_group_name_H-M   'P 1'
#
loop_
_entity.id
_entity.type
_entity.pdbx_description
1 polymer ?
#
loop_
_entity_poly.entity_id
_entity_poly.type
_entity_poly.pdbx_seq_one_letter_code
_entity_poly.pdbx_strand_id
1 'polypeptide(L)' 'MQVRAVLERIDAIEAQGIAPVAASPAYWRTLANRLAARLPLPEYTAERHAAWLTGRALP' A
#
# COMPACT_ATOMS: atom_id res chain seq x y z
N MET A 1 15.50 -7.86 7.86
CA MET A 1 15.03 -6.79 8.74
C MET A 1 13.70 -6.28 8.21
N GLN A 2 12.59 -6.58 8.90
CA GLN A 2 11.22 -6.32 8.40
C GLN A 2 10.95 -4.82 8.11
N VAL A 3 11.58 -3.92 8.87
CA VAL A 3 11.48 -2.47 8.71
C VAL A 3 11.91 -2.01 7.30
N ARG A 4 13.02 -2.53 6.76
CA ARG A 4 13.53 -2.11 5.44
C ARG A 4 12.55 -2.44 4.31
N ALA A 5 11.98 -3.63 4.35
CA ALA A 5 11.02 -4.08 3.34
C ALA A 5 9.73 -3.25 3.34
N VAL A 6 9.34 -2.70 4.50
CA VAL A 6 8.21 -1.77 4.61
C VAL A 6 8.58 -0.37 4.08
N LEU A 7 9.77 0.13 4.41
CA LEU A 7 10.26 1.42 3.88
C LEU A 7 10.34 1.39 2.35
N GLU A 8 10.84 0.31 1.75
CA GLU A 8 10.86 0.18 0.28
C GLU A 8 9.45 0.20 -0.37
N ARG A 9 8.41 -0.20 0.37
CA ARG A 9 7.02 -0.06 -0.12
C ARG A 9 6.50 1.36 0.04
N ILE A 10 6.90 2.05 1.10
CA ILE A 10 6.60 3.47 1.29
C ILE A 10 7.27 4.29 0.18
N ASP A 11 8.57 4.08 -0.06
CA ASP A 11 9.33 4.77 -1.11
C ASP A 11 8.70 4.54 -2.49
N ALA A 12 8.25 3.30 -2.79
CA ALA A 12 7.57 2.99 -4.04
C ALA A 12 6.20 3.67 -4.20
N ILE A 13 5.49 3.91 -3.10
CA ILE A 13 4.22 4.65 -3.09
C ILE A 13 4.49 6.15 -3.28
N GLU A 14 5.48 6.69 -2.58
CA GLU A 14 5.89 8.10 -2.70
C GLU A 14 6.41 8.43 -4.10
N ALA A 15 7.14 7.51 -4.73
CA ALA A 15 7.61 7.64 -6.12
C ALA A 15 6.47 7.74 -7.14
N GLN A 16 5.26 7.28 -6.79
CA GLN A 16 4.05 7.46 -7.60
C GLN A 16 3.33 8.78 -7.33
N GLY A 17 3.89 9.65 -6.47
CA GLY A 17 3.27 10.90 -6.05
C GLY A 17 2.12 10.72 -5.07
N ILE A 18 1.98 9.53 -4.48
CA ILE A 18 0.91 9.20 -3.54
C ILE A 18 1.46 9.38 -2.13
N ALA A 19 0.79 10.20 -1.32
CA ALA A 19 1.11 10.25 0.11
C ALA A 19 0.79 8.88 0.75
N PRO A 20 1.71 8.23 1.48
CA PRO A 20 1.47 6.91 2.08
C PRO A 20 0.23 6.86 2.99
N VAL A 21 -0.05 7.97 3.66
CA VAL A 21 -1.25 8.16 4.51
C VAL A 21 -2.56 8.22 3.71
N ALA A 22 -2.51 8.49 2.41
CA ALA A 22 -3.64 8.49 1.50
C ALA A 22 -3.88 7.11 0.84
N ALA A 23 -2.94 6.18 0.96
CA ALA A 23 -3.09 4.82 0.45
C ALA A 23 -4.21 4.05 1.20
N SER A 24 -4.79 3.05 0.53
CA SER A 24 -5.92 2.30 1.08
C SER A 24 -5.58 1.62 2.43
N PRO A 25 -6.42 1.75 3.47
CA PRO A 25 -6.23 1.00 4.72
C PRO A 25 -6.25 -0.52 4.53
N ALA A 26 -6.98 -1.03 3.53
CA ALA A 26 -7.01 -2.47 3.22
C ALA A 26 -5.66 -2.97 2.67
N TYR A 27 -4.95 -2.12 1.92
CA TYR A 27 -3.60 -2.43 1.44
C TYR A 27 -2.64 -2.59 2.63
N TRP A 28 -2.64 -1.65 3.58
CA TRP A 28 -1.77 -1.71 4.76
C TRP A 28 -2.01 -2.97 5.62
N ARG A 29 -3.28 -3.36 5.80
CA ARG A 29 -3.62 -4.64 6.47
C ARG A 29 -3.06 -5.85 5.72
N THR A 30 -3.17 -5.85 4.40
CA THR A 30 -2.67 -6.93 3.55
C THR A 30 -1.14 -7.02 3.59
N LEU A 31 -0.46 -5.87 3.56
CA LEU A 31 0.99 -5.78 3.69
C LEU A 31 1.46 -6.37 5.03
N ALA A 32 0.83 -5.97 6.14
CA ALA A 32 1.16 -6.47 7.48
C ALA A 32 0.93 -7.99 7.61
N ASN A 33 -0.18 -8.51 7.08
CA ASN A 33 -0.47 -9.94 7.10
C ASN A 33 0.59 -10.75 6.34
N ARG A 34 0.98 -10.28 5.15
CA ARG A 34 2.02 -10.94 4.34
C ARG A 34 3.39 -10.86 4.97
N LEU A 35 3.71 -9.72 5.59
CA LEU A 35 4.95 -9.54 6.32
C LEU A 35 5.05 -10.55 7.49
N ALA A 36 3.99 -10.69 8.29
CA ALA A 36 3.91 -11.68 9.37
C ALA A 36 4.02 -13.13 8.87
N ALA A 37 3.40 -13.43 7.72
CA ALA A 37 3.44 -14.73 7.07
C ALA A 37 4.74 -14.99 6.26
N ARG A 38 5.68 -14.03 6.22
CA ARG A 38 6.91 -14.09 5.41
C ARG A 38 6.65 -14.34 3.91
N LEU A 39 5.54 -13.80 3.41
CA LEU A 39 5.16 -13.86 2.01
C LEU A 39 5.67 -12.64 1.23
N PRO A 40 5.76 -12.73 -0.11
CA PRO A 40 6.09 -11.58 -0.94
C PRO A 40 5.17 -10.38 -0.69
N LEU A 41 5.74 -9.19 -0.60
CA LEU A 41 4.98 -7.97 -0.31
C LEU A 41 4.31 -7.44 -1.58
N PRO A 42 3.03 -7.05 -1.54
CA PRO A 42 2.33 -6.54 -2.70
C PRO A 42 2.79 -5.12 -3.05
N GLU A 43 2.86 -4.86 -4.35
CA GLU A 43 2.96 -3.50 -4.87
C GLU A 43 1.64 -2.76 -4.72
N TYR A 44 1.73 -1.46 -4.47
CA TYR A 44 0.60 -0.55 -4.53
C TYR A 44 0.74 0.27 -5.81
N THR A 45 -0.24 0.18 -6.70
CA THR A 45 -0.17 0.86 -8.00
C THR A 45 -1.13 2.05 -8.05
N ALA A 46 -0.89 2.97 -8.97
CA ALA A 46 -1.77 4.11 -9.22
C ALA A 46 -3.21 3.67 -9.57
N GLU A 47 -3.38 2.58 -10.32
CA GLU A 47 -4.70 2.03 -10.66
C GLU A 47 -5.45 1.55 -9.41
N ARG A 48 -4.74 0.87 -8.50
CA ARG A 48 -5.31 0.46 -7.21
C ARG A 48 -5.68 1.67 -6.37
N HIS A 49 -4.89 2.74 -6.43
CA HIS A 49 -5.20 3.98 -5.74
C HIS A 49 -6.45 4.65 -6.30
N ALA A 50 -6.57 4.76 -7.62
CA ALA A 50 -7.75 5.32 -8.29
C ALA A 50 -9.02 4.51 -7.95
N ALA A 51 -8.96 3.18 -8.02
CA ALA A 51 -10.09 2.32 -7.66
C ALA A 51 -10.53 2.51 -6.19
N TRP A 52 -9.57 2.67 -5.28
CA TRP A 52 -9.84 2.99 -3.88
C TRP A 52 -10.53 4.36 -3.72
N LEU A 53 -10.06 5.40 -4.40
CA LEU A 53 -10.66 6.73 -4.34
C LEU A 53 -12.10 6.72 -4.88
N THR A 54 -12.34 6.04 -5.99
CA THR A 54 -13.70 5.86 -6.54
C THR A 54 -14.61 5.19 -5.52
N GLY A 55 -14.16 4.08 -4.93
CA GLY A 55 -14.94 3.36 -3.90
C GLY A 55 -15.20 4.17 -2.64
N ARG A 56 -14.29 5.08 -2.26
CA ARG A 56 -14.45 5.99 -1.12
C ARG A 56 -15.40 7.15 -1.40
N ALA A 57 -15.56 7.54 -2.66
CA ALA A 57 -16.47 8.60 -3.09
C ALA A 57 -17.91 8.11 -3.30
N LEU A 58 -18.17 6.80 -3.19
CA LEU A 58 -19.52 6.25 -3.22
C LEU A 58 -20.25 6.59 -1.91
N PRO A 59 -21.52 7.04 -1.98
CA PRO A 59 -22.32 7.38 -0.81
C PRO A 59 -22.74 6.17 0.03
#